data_AF-A0A1G0K417-F1
#
_entry.id   AF-A0A1G0K417-F1
#
_cell.length_a   1.000
_cell.length_b   1.000
_cell.length_c   1.000
_cell.angle_alpha   90.00
_cell.angle_beta   90.00
_cell.angle_gamma   90.00
#
_symmetry.space_group_name_H-M   'P 1'
#
loop_
_entity.id
_entity.type
_entity.pdbx_description
1 polymer ?
#
loop_
_entity_poly.entity_id
_entity_poly.type
_entity_poly.pdbx_seq_one_letter_code
_entity_poly.pdbx_strand_id
1 'polypeptide(L)' 'MNNRERLMELISEHQLERHEVADLVKVKLETVGHWLLSNESRAHEEIPDMALELLELKLKLGLTKVKGSGAAS' A
#
# COMPACT_ATOMS: atom_id res chain seq x y z
N MET A 1 -9.73 -10.80 9.58
CA MET A 1 -8.55 -10.18 8.96
C MET A 1 -8.49 -8.75 9.42
N ASN A 2 -7.35 -8.29 9.94
CA ASN A 2 -7.17 -6.87 10.28
C ASN A 2 -6.63 -6.09 9.06
N ASN A 3 -6.70 -4.76 9.10
CA ASN A 3 -6.27 -3.93 7.97
C ASN A 3 -4.80 -4.13 7.60
N ARG A 4 -3.94 -4.50 8.55
CA ARG A 4 -2.51 -4.76 8.32
C ARG A 4 -2.31 -6.04 7.51
N GLU A 5 -3.01 -7.11 7.86
CA GLU A 5 -3.03 -8.35 7.08
C GLU A 5 -3.52 -8.07 5.65
N ARG A 6 -4.61 -7.29 5.51
CA ARG A 6 -5.13 -6.93 4.19
C ARG A 6 -4.15 -6.10 3.37
N LEU A 7 -3.46 -5.14 3.99
CA LEU A 7 -2.43 -4.36 3.31
C LEU A 7 -1.27 -5.26 2.85
N MET A 8 -0.85 -6.23 3.65
CA MET A 8 0.20 -7.19 3.28
C MET A 8 -0.20 -8.05 2.08
N GLU A 9 -1.45 -8.51 2.03
CA GLU A 9 -1.99 -9.23 0.87
C GLU A 9 -1.96 -8.37 -0.38
N LEU A 10 -2.50 -7.15 -0.34
CA LEU A 10 -2.51 -6.24 -1.50
C LEU A 10 -1.09 -5.94 -2.00
N ILE A 11 -0.14 -5.75 -1.08
CA ILE A 11 1.27 -5.58 -1.42
C ILE A 11 1.81 -6.81 -2.16
N SER A 12 1.51 -8.01 -1.68
CA SER A 12 1.98 -9.26 -2.29
C SER A 12 1.29 -9.55 -3.62
N GLU A 13 -0.03 -9.41 -3.69
CA GLU A 13 -0.87 -9.67 -4.86
C GLU A 13 -0.51 -8.76 -6.03
N HIS A 14 -0.27 -7.48 -5.76
CA HIS A 14 0.02 -6.47 -6.77
C HIS A 14 1.52 -6.15 -6.90
N GLN A 15 2.38 -6.89 -6.20
CA GLN A 15 3.84 -6.69 -6.16
C GLN A 15 4.24 -5.24 -5.86
N LEU A 16 3.51 -4.59 -4.95
CA LEU A 16 3.72 -3.18 -4.62
C LEU A 16 4.93 -3.01 -3.72
N GLU A 17 5.72 -1.98 -4.00
CA GLU A 17 6.68 -1.46 -3.05
C GLU A 17 6.01 -0.47 -2.08
N ARG A 18 6.58 -0.31 -0.88
CA ARG A 18 6.03 0.58 0.16
C ARG A 18 5.86 2.04 -0.31
N HIS A 19 6.75 2.49 -1.20
CA HIS A 19 6.69 3.83 -1.77
C HIS A 19 5.50 3.99 -2.74
N GLU A 20 5.16 2.94 -3.49
CA GLU A 20 3.99 2.92 -4.36
C GLU A 20 2.70 2.96 -3.55
N VAL A 21 2.63 2.22 -2.44
CA VAL A 21 1.50 2.30 -1.50
C VAL A 21 1.35 3.71 -0.97
N ALA A 22 2.43 4.33 -0.50
CA ALA A 22 2.42 5.69 0.04
C ALA A 22 1.90 6.71 -0.98
N ASP A 23 2.35 6.59 -2.24
CA ASP A 23 1.91 7.43 -3.36
C ASP A 23 0.43 7.22 -3.72
N LEU A 24 -0.05 5.98 -3.65
CA LEU A 24 -1.43 5.61 -3.95
C LEU A 24 -2.39 6.13 -2.89
N VAL A 25 -2.04 6.06 -1.61
CA VAL A 25 -2.94 6.52 -0.53
C VAL A 25 -2.62 7.93 -0.02
N LYS A 26 -1.62 8.60 -0.63
CA LYS A 26 -1.22 9.99 -0.35
C LYS A 26 -0.77 10.22 1.10
N VAL A 27 0.07 9.31 1.59
CA VAL A 27 0.72 9.41 2.90
C VAL A 27 2.24 9.40 2.75
N LYS A 28 2.98 9.62 3.85
CA LYS A 28 4.44 9.51 3.85
C LYS A 28 4.85 8.04 3.82
N LEU A 29 6.00 7.74 3.21
CA LEU A 29 6.59 6.38 3.20
C LEU A 29 6.76 5.81 4.62
N GLU A 30 7.18 6.66 5.57
CA GLU A 30 7.33 6.30 6.97
C GLU A 30 6.03 5.79 7.60
N THR A 31 4.89 6.43 7.28
CA THR A 31 3.56 6.01 7.74
C THR A 31 3.24 4.57 7.28
N VAL A 32 3.53 4.25 6.01
CA VAL A 32 3.38 2.87 5.51
C VAL A 32 4.33 1.91 6.24
N GLY A 33 5.53 2.38 6.60
CA GLY A 33 6.45 1.64 7.46
C GLY A 33 5.84 1.29 8.81
N HIS A 34 5.28 2.28 9.51
CA HIS A 34 4.64 2.12 10.82
C HIS A 34 3.43 1.18 10.78
N TRP A 35 2.61 1.25 9.72
CA TRP A 35 1.50 0.33 9.47
C TRP A 35 1.91 -1.14 9.39
N LEU A 36 3.13 -1.41 8.87
CA LEU A 36 3.62 -2.77 8.66
C LEU A 36 4.40 -3.33 9.86
N LEU A 37 4.73 -2.51 10.86
CA LEU A 37 5.36 -2.96 12.09
C LEU A 37 4.47 -3.94 12.85
N SER A 38 5.07 -4.79 13.69
CA SER A 38 4.32 -5.61 14.64
C SER A 38 3.56 -4.72 15.63
N ASN A 39 2.39 -5.15 16.09
CA ASN A 39 1.56 -4.42 17.05
C ASN A 39 2.25 -4.21 18.41
N GLU A 40 3.32 -4.96 18.71
CA GLU A 40 4.15 -4.78 19.90
C GLU A 40 5.13 -3.60 19.78
N SER A 41 5.33 -3.07 18.57
CA SER A 41 6.20 -1.93 18.34
C SER A 41 5.55 -0.65 18.84
N ARG A 42 6.31 0.19 19.55
CA ARG A 42 5.86 1.52 19.99
C ARG A 42 5.60 2.48 18.84
N ALA A 43 6.16 2.20 17.67
CA ALA A 43 5.95 2.99 16.45
C ALA A 43 4.89 2.36 15.53
N HIS A 44 4.19 1.31 15.97
CA HIS A 44 3.08 0.77 15.21
C HIS A 44 1.96 1.82 15.14
N GLU A 45 1.41 1.98 13.94
CA GLU A 45 0.23 2.80 13.70
C GLU A 45 -0.86 1.92 13.09
N GLU A 46 -2.10 2.08 13.55
CA GLU A 46 -3.24 1.43 12.92
C GLU A 46 -3.50 2.02 11.53
N ILE A 47 -3.92 1.16 10.60
CA ILE A 47 -4.26 1.58 9.24
C ILE A 47 -5.70 2.09 9.23
N PRO A 48 -5.96 3.34 8.83
CA PRO A 48 -7.32 3.85 8.68
C PRO A 48 -8.07 3.07 7.57
N ASP A 49 -9.33 2.69 7.82
CA ASP A 49 -10.15 1.93 6.86
C ASP A 49 -10.19 2.62 5.49
N MET A 50 -10.42 3.93 5.45
CA MET A 50 -10.49 4.71 4.21
C MET A 50 -9.18 4.68 3.40
N ALA A 51 -8.02 4.56 4.06
CA ALA A 51 -6.74 4.46 3.35
C ALA A 51 -6.63 3.13 2.60
N LEU A 52 -7.09 2.05 3.23
CA LEU A 52 -7.13 0.72 2.64
C LEU A 52 -8.18 0.64 1.53
N GLU A 53 -9.38 1.16 1.76
CA GLU A 53 -10.44 1.24 0.74
C GLU A 53 -9.98 2.04 -0.50
N LEU A 54 -9.29 3.17 -0.29
CA LEU A 54 -8.74 3.97 -1.37
C LEU A 54 -7.68 3.20 -2.18
N LEU A 55 -6.81 2.45 -1.49
CA LEU A 55 -5.81 1.60 -2.15
C LEU A 55 -6.50 0.56 -3.04
N GLU A 56 -7.47 -0.18 -2.49
CA GLU A 56 -8.22 -1.18 -3.25
C GLU A 56 -8.95 -0.58 -4.45
N LEU A 57 -9.60 0.58 -4.28
CA LEU A 57 -10.29 1.27 -5.36
C LEU A 57 -9.32 1.64 -6.49
N LYS A 58 -8.15 2.19 -6.15
CA LYS A 58 -7.14 2.58 -7.14
C LYS A 58 -6.55 1.38 -7.88
N LEU A 59 -6.32 0.28 -7.19
CA LEU A 59 -5.84 -0.97 -7.80
C LEU A 59 -6.90 -1.55 -8.76
N LYS A 60 -8.17 -1.57 -8.35
CA LYS A 60 -9.30 -2.01 -9.19
C LYS A 60 -9.45 -1.16 -10.46
N LEU A 61 -9.22 0.15 -10.36
CA LEU A 61 -9.30 1.09 -11.48
C LEU A 61 -8.02 1.14 -12.33
N GLY A 62 -6.97 0.38 -12.00
CA GLY A 62 -5.71 0.42 -12.74
C GLY A 62 -4.97 1.75 -12.62
N LEU A 63 -5.21 2.53 -11.55
CA LEU A 63 -4.60 3.85 -11.33
C LEU A 63 -3.17 3.77 -10.77
N THR A 64 -2.51 2.62 -10.90
CA THR A 64 -1.10 2.46 -10.61
C THR A 64 -0.28 3.11 -11.73
N LYS A 65 0.84 3.75 -11.39
CA LYS A 65 1.79 4.14 -12.44
C LYS A 65 2.26 2.85 -13.10
N VAL A 66 1.93 2.68 -14.39
CA VAL A 66 2.52 1.64 -15.22
C VAL A 66 4.04 1.78 -15.09
N LYS A 67 4.72 0.80 -14.49
CA LYS A 67 6.17 0.63 -14.68
C LYS A 67 6.33 0.60 -16.20
N GLY A 68 6.94 1.65 -16.75
CA GLY A 68 6.90 1.93 -18.18
C GLY A 68 7.08 0.65 -18.99
N SER A 69 6.13 0.38 -19.89
CA SER A 69 6.35 -0.53 -21.01
C SER A 69 7.45 0.08 -21.87
N GLY A 70 8.69 -0.20 -21.49
CA GLY A 70 9.87 -0.09 -22.34
C GLY A 70 10.05 -1.41 -23.08
N ALA A 71 9.17 -1.68 -24.04
CA ALA A 71 9.43 -2.59 -25.14
C ALA A 71 8.55 -2.15 -26.34
N ALA A 72 8.85 -0.95 -26.82
CA ALA A 72 8.67 -0.65 -28.23
C ALA A 72 10.01 -0.97 -28.93
N SER A 73 9.92 -1.68 -30.04
CA SER A 73 10.98 -2.18 -30.94
C SER A 73 11.41 -3.62 -30.69
#